data_AF-A0A4Y6V6F8-F1
#
_entry.id   AF-A0A4Y6V6F8-F1
#
_cell.length_a   1.000
_cell.length_b   1.000
_cell.length_c   1.000
_cell.angle_alpha   90.00
_cell.angle_beta   90.00
_cell.angle_gamma   90.00
#
_symmetry.space_group_name_H-M   'P 1'
#
loop_
_entity.id
_entity.type
_entity.pdbx_description
1 polymer ?
#
loop_
_entity_poly.entity_id
_entity_poly.type
_entity_poly.pdbx_seq_one_letter_code
_entity_poly.pdbx_strand_id
1 'polypeptide(L)'
;MEDSTTKTLSSYSKLPKRIFENDGIWPDPKYKVSLVACARWEAGYINEWLMYHQSIGIDHVYLYCNDDDPIALYEKVIPYTLGNNPFVTFIHYPKIGLQFQMYFHFNRNYMPETEWFMFLDIDEFFLYSLVCRNYAFFSFIPKRHGSSLRQLV
;
A
#
# COMPACT_ATOMS: atom_id res chain seq x y z
N MET A 1 27.24 -6.38 -26.57
CA MET A 1 27.56 -6.80 -25.19
C MET A 1 27.23 -5.63 -24.29
N GLU A 2 26.03 -5.64 -23.72
CA GLU A 2 25.58 -4.56 -22.83
C GLU A 2 26.25 -4.79 -21.47
N ASP A 3 27.07 -3.82 -21.03
CA ASP A 3 27.90 -3.93 -19.83
C ASP A 3 27.03 -4.07 -18.56
N SER A 4 27.42 -5.01 -17.71
CA SER A 4 26.78 -5.30 -16.42
C SER A 4 26.62 -4.06 -15.55
N THR A 5 27.54 -3.10 -15.67
CA THR A 5 27.52 -1.81 -14.99
C THR A 5 26.35 -0.93 -15.45
N THR A 6 26.04 -0.94 -16.75
CA THR A 6 24.97 -0.12 -17.36
C THR A 6 23.58 -0.66 -17.01
N LYS A 7 23.41 -1.98 -16.90
CA LYS A 7 22.18 -2.60 -16.36
C LYS A 7 21.97 -2.27 -14.89
N THR A 8 23.04 -2.20 -14.11
CA THR A 8 23.00 -1.90 -12.68
C THR A 8 22.64 -0.43 -12.43
N LEU A 9 23.22 0.52 -13.18
CA LEU A 9 22.86 1.94 -13.12
C LEU A 9 21.42 2.23 -13.57
N SER A 10 20.95 1.51 -14.58
CA SER A 10 19.56 1.59 -15.05
C SER A 10 18.55 1.12 -13.99
N SER A 11 18.86 0.07 -13.23
CA SER A 11 17.95 -0.48 -12.21
C SER A 11 17.85 0.40 -10.96
N TYR A 12 18.94 1.11 -10.57
CA TYR A 12 18.95 2.05 -9.44
C TYR A 12 17.89 3.16 -9.54
N SER A 13 17.56 3.60 -10.76
CA SER A 13 16.53 4.64 -10.96
C SER A 13 15.11 4.20 -10.57
N LYS A 14 14.84 2.88 -10.58
CA LYS A 14 13.51 2.29 -10.40
C LYS A 14 13.26 1.71 -9.00
N LEU A 15 14.30 1.54 -8.19
CA LEU A 15 14.16 0.95 -6.87
C LEU A 15 13.41 1.88 -5.91
N PRO A 16 12.63 1.32 -4.97
CA PRO A 16 12.15 2.06 -3.82
C PRO A 16 13.30 2.75 -3.09
N LYS A 17 13.07 3.98 -2.61
CA LYS A 17 14.09 4.86 -2.03
C LYS A 17 14.85 4.18 -0.89
N ARG A 18 14.12 3.54 0.02
CA ARG A 18 14.70 2.85 1.18
C ARG A 18 15.64 1.70 0.80
N ILE A 19 15.40 1.06 -0.34
CA ILE A 19 16.22 -0.05 -0.83
C ILE A 19 17.46 0.48 -1.53
N PHE A 20 17.29 1.56 -2.30
CA PHE A 20 18.41 2.30 -2.87
C PHE A 20 19.38 2.77 -1.77
N GLU A 21 18.84 3.30 -0.67
CA GLU A 21 19.63 3.78 0.48
C GLU A 21 20.28 2.66 1.30
N ASN A 22 19.79 1.42 1.16
CA ASN A 22 20.27 0.25 1.88
C ASN A 22 21.05 -0.72 0.97
N ASP A 23 21.73 -0.18 -0.05
CA ASP A 23 22.57 -0.93 -1.01
C ASP A 23 21.86 -2.13 -1.68
N GLY A 24 20.56 -2.00 -1.95
CA GLY A 24 19.76 -3.06 -2.57
C GLY A 24 19.19 -4.08 -1.58
N ILE A 25 19.48 -3.96 -0.28
CA ILE A 25 18.99 -4.86 0.77
C ILE A 25 17.55 -4.50 1.16
N TRP A 26 16.68 -5.49 1.08
CA TRP A 26 15.28 -5.36 1.46
C TRP A 26 15.14 -5.41 2.99
N PRO A 27 14.45 -4.44 3.62
CA PRO A 27 14.15 -4.51 5.04
C PRO A 27 13.07 -5.57 5.34
N ASP A 28 13.00 -5.98 6.59
CA ASP A 28 11.85 -6.72 7.09
C ASP A 28 10.59 -5.84 6.99
N PRO A 29 9.46 -6.40 6.50
CA PRO A 29 8.25 -5.63 6.33
C PRO A 29 7.63 -5.30 7.70
N LYS A 30 7.10 -4.09 7.82
CA LYS A 30 6.33 -3.66 9.01
C LYS A 30 4.95 -4.30 9.04
N TYR A 31 4.34 -4.47 7.86
CA TYR A 31 2.97 -4.96 7.66
C TYR A 31 2.98 -6.21 6.78
N LYS A 32 2.08 -7.16 7.00
CA LYS A 32 1.97 -8.33 6.10
C LYS A 32 1.13 -8.00 4.88
N VAL A 33 -0.03 -7.37 5.08
CA VAL A 33 -0.94 -6.99 4.00
C VAL A 33 -1.35 -5.53 4.15
N SER A 34 -1.19 -4.76 3.08
CA SER A 34 -1.63 -3.37 3.03
C SER A 34 -2.53 -3.07 1.86
N LEU A 35 -3.45 -2.13 2.05
CA LEU A 35 -4.21 -1.54 0.95
C LEU A 35 -3.62 -0.18 0.56
N VAL A 36 -3.70 0.13 -0.72
CA VAL A 36 -3.32 1.44 -1.25
C VAL A 36 -4.53 1.98 -2.00
N ALA A 37 -5.12 3.05 -1.48
CA ALA A 37 -6.38 3.57 -1.99
C ALA A 37 -6.26 5.06 -2.30
N CYS A 38 -6.98 5.49 -3.33
CA CYS A 38 -7.11 6.89 -3.68
C CYS A 38 -8.55 7.34 -3.41
N ALA A 39 -8.71 8.40 -2.64
CA ALA A 39 -10.01 8.96 -2.29
C ALA A 39 -10.16 10.35 -2.90
N ARG A 40 -11.31 10.60 -3.52
CA ARG A 40 -11.75 11.93 -3.94
C ARG A 40 -13.25 12.08 -3.70
N TRP A 41 -13.62 12.99 -2.81
CA TRP A 41 -15.00 13.25 -2.37
C TRP A 41 -15.67 12.04 -1.69
N GLU A 42 -14.86 11.17 -1.08
CA GLU A 42 -15.30 9.89 -0.47
C GLU A 42 -15.48 9.97 1.06
N ALA A 43 -15.54 11.17 1.63
CA ALA A 43 -15.64 11.36 3.09
C ALA A 43 -16.89 10.70 3.72
N GLY A 44 -17.94 10.47 2.93
CA GLY A 44 -19.16 9.80 3.37
C GLY A 44 -19.01 8.29 3.64
N TYR A 45 -18.10 7.61 2.92
CA TYR A 45 -17.99 6.15 2.92
C TYR A 45 -16.70 5.63 3.58
N ILE A 46 -15.69 6.50 3.72
CA ILE A 46 -14.34 6.08 4.15
C ILE A 46 -14.31 5.33 5.48
N ASN A 47 -15.18 5.68 6.43
CA ASN A 47 -15.19 5.05 7.75
C ASN A 47 -15.65 3.60 7.67
N GLU A 48 -16.73 3.32 6.94
CA GLU A 48 -17.23 1.96 6.76
C GLU A 48 -16.18 1.10 6.05
N TRP A 49 -15.58 1.64 5.00
CA TRP A 49 -14.53 0.97 4.24
C TRP A 49 -13.31 0.63 5.11
N LEU A 50 -12.83 1.58 5.92
CA LEU A 50 -11.70 1.35 6.84
C LEU A 50 -12.05 0.32 7.92
N MET A 51 -13.22 0.44 8.55
CA MET A 51 -13.67 -0.49 9.59
C MET A 51 -13.79 -1.92 9.04
N TYR A 52 -14.38 -2.09 7.85
CA TYR A 52 -14.51 -3.38 7.21
C TYR A 52 -13.14 -4.02 6.96
N HIS A 53 -12.24 -3.30 6.29
CA HIS A 53 -10.93 -3.84 5.92
C HIS A 53 -10.06 -4.14 7.15
N GLN A 54 -10.16 -3.33 8.20
CA GLN A 54 -9.53 -3.62 9.48
C GLN A 54 -10.09 -4.91 10.10
N SER A 55 -11.41 -5.13 10.04
CA SER A 55 -12.07 -6.29 10.64
C SER A 55 -11.72 -7.63 9.96
N ILE A 56 -11.36 -7.61 8.68
CA ILE A 56 -10.97 -8.81 7.92
C ILE A 56 -9.45 -9.07 7.96
N GLY A 57 -8.69 -8.26 8.71
CA GLY A 57 -7.26 -8.51 8.97
C GLY A 57 -6.31 -7.84 7.98
N ILE A 58 -6.70 -6.74 7.33
CA ILE A 58 -5.73 -5.84 6.71
C ILE A 58 -4.91 -5.16 7.81
N ASP A 59 -3.58 -5.11 7.65
CA ASP A 59 -2.70 -4.55 8.68
C ASP A 59 -2.57 -3.03 8.58
N HIS A 60 -2.58 -2.50 7.35
CA HIS A 60 -2.33 -1.08 7.12
C HIS A 60 -2.97 -0.55 5.83
N VAL A 61 -3.32 0.73 5.80
CA VAL A 61 -3.84 1.43 4.62
C VAL A 61 -2.98 2.65 4.32
N TYR A 62 -2.54 2.76 3.07
CA TYR A 62 -1.97 3.98 2.51
C TYR A 62 -3.07 4.71 1.75
N LEU A 63 -3.64 5.75 2.36
CA LEU A 63 -4.76 6.50 1.84
C LEU A 63 -4.28 7.81 1.22
N TYR A 64 -4.42 7.93 -0.10
CA TYR A 64 -4.13 9.15 -0.83
C TYR A 64 -5.41 9.97 -1.03
N CYS A 65 -5.44 11.20 -0.55
CA CYS A 65 -6.54 12.13 -0.74
C CYS A 65 -6.24 13.08 -1.90
N ASN A 66 -7.09 13.08 -2.92
CA ASN A 66 -7.03 14.01 -4.05
C ASN A 66 -8.15 15.06 -4.02
N ASP A 67 -8.64 15.37 -2.83
CA ASP A 67 -9.54 16.49 -2.64
C ASP A 67 -8.76 17.80 -2.69
N ASP A 68 -9.38 18.85 -3.20
CA ASP A 68 -8.82 20.20 -3.16
C ASP A 68 -8.62 20.65 -1.70
N ASP A 69 -9.58 20.30 -0.83
CA ASP A 69 -9.50 20.44 0.63
C ASP A 69 -9.62 19.06 1.31
N PRO A 70 -8.57 18.58 2.01
CA PRO A 70 -8.58 17.27 2.64
C PRO A 70 -9.30 17.25 4.00
N ILE A 71 -9.71 18.39 4.56
CA ILE A 71 -10.16 18.48 5.96
C ILE A 71 -11.31 17.51 6.24
N ALA A 72 -12.35 17.54 5.41
CA ALA A 72 -13.54 16.71 5.62
C ALA A 72 -13.23 15.20 5.62
N LEU A 73 -12.32 14.75 4.75
CA LEU A 73 -11.86 13.37 4.72
C LEU A 73 -10.93 13.06 5.89
N TYR A 74 -9.99 13.99 6.17
CA TYR A 74 -8.99 13.83 7.23
C TYR A 74 -9.65 13.67 8.60
N GLU A 75 -10.65 14.49 8.93
CA GLU A 75 -11.42 14.42 10.17
C GLU A 75 -12.01 13.03 10.44
N LYS A 76 -12.44 12.33 9.38
CA LYS A 76 -12.97 10.97 9.49
C LYS A 76 -11.87 9.95 9.77
N VAL A 77 -10.69 10.13 9.19
CA VAL A 77 -9.59 9.16 9.28
C VAL A 77 -8.64 9.38 10.45
N ILE A 78 -8.66 10.55 11.10
CA ILE A 78 -7.82 10.87 12.27
C ILE A 78 -7.75 9.72 13.31
N PRO A 79 -8.86 9.08 13.70
CA PRO A 79 -8.81 7.99 14.68
C PRO A 79 -7.90 6.82 14.27
N TYR A 80 -7.69 6.61 12.97
CA TYR A 80 -6.89 5.53 12.42
C TYR A 80 -5.43 5.93 12.14
N THR A 81 -5.10 7.23 12.16
CA THR A 81 -3.74 7.74 11.88
C THR A 81 -2.89 7.95 13.14
N LEU A 82 -3.48 7.77 14.33
CA LEU A 82 -2.84 8.00 15.62
C LEU A 82 -2.39 6.69 16.30
N GLY A 83 -1.44 6.81 17.23
CA GLY A 83 -0.91 5.71 18.03
C GLY A 83 0.47 5.20 17.60
N ASN A 84 0.98 4.19 18.31
CA ASN A 84 2.31 3.61 18.03
C ASN A 84 2.35 2.76 16.75
N ASN A 85 1.20 2.21 16.35
CA ASN A 85 1.03 1.44 15.13
C ASN A 85 -0.28 1.90 14.45
N PRO A 86 -0.26 3.07 13.80
CA PRO A 86 -1.45 3.62 13.17
C PRO A 86 -1.90 2.69 12.03
N PHE A 87 -3.22 2.54 11.84
CA PHE A 87 -3.79 1.72 10.78
C PHE A 87 -3.76 2.43 9.41
N VAL A 88 -3.74 3.77 9.41
CA VAL A 88 -3.78 4.57 8.19
C VAL A 88 -2.57 5.51 8.12
N THR A 89 -1.87 5.48 6.99
CA THR A 89 -1.01 6.60 6.56
C THR A 89 -1.82 7.45 5.59
N PHE A 90 -2.08 8.70 5.96
CA PHE A 90 -2.81 9.65 5.11
C PHE A 90 -1.83 10.54 4.33
N ILE A 91 -2.03 10.66 3.03
CA ILE A 91 -1.24 11.52 2.15
C ILE A 91 -2.17 12.44 1.37
N HIS A 92 -2.02 13.76 1.52
CA HIS A 92 -2.73 14.72 0.68
C HIS A 92 -1.98 14.98 -0.63
N TYR A 93 -2.68 14.84 -1.75
CA TYR A 93 -2.15 14.97 -3.11
C TYR A 93 -3.15 15.75 -3.99
N PRO A 94 -3.27 17.08 -3.82
CA PRO A 94 -4.32 17.90 -4.46
C PRO A 94 -4.01 18.18 -5.94
N LYS A 95 -4.05 17.13 -6.76
CA LYS A 95 -3.82 17.23 -8.21
C LYS A 95 -4.70 16.23 -8.97
N ILE A 96 -5.61 16.79 -9.75
CA ILE A 96 -6.58 16.05 -10.55
C ILE A 96 -5.87 15.10 -11.54
N GLY A 97 -6.36 13.86 -11.64
CA GLY A 97 -5.94 12.90 -12.66
C GLY A 97 -4.57 12.23 -12.42
N LEU A 98 -4.00 12.36 -11.23
CA LEU A 98 -2.65 11.86 -10.93
C LEU A 98 -2.62 10.54 -10.14
N GLN A 99 -3.61 9.67 -10.34
CA GLN A 99 -3.70 8.36 -9.67
C GLN A 99 -2.43 7.52 -9.86
N PHE A 100 -1.91 7.45 -11.09
CA PHE A 100 -0.64 6.78 -11.35
C PHE A 100 0.53 7.38 -10.58
N GLN A 101 0.58 8.71 -10.38
CA GLN A 101 1.65 9.34 -9.61
C GLN A 101 1.55 9.01 -8.12
N MET A 102 0.33 8.87 -7.58
CA MET A 102 0.11 8.41 -6.22
C MET A 102 0.61 6.97 -6.04
N TYR A 103 0.35 6.09 -7.01
CA TYR A 103 0.89 4.73 -7.00
C TYR A 103 2.40 4.68 -7.15
N PHE A 104 3.00 5.53 -8.00
CA PHE A 104 4.45 5.66 -8.08
C PHE A 104 5.05 6.21 -6.77
N HIS A 105 4.38 7.16 -6.13
CA HIS A 105 4.78 7.67 -4.82
C HIS A 105 4.75 6.55 -3.77
N PHE A 106 3.71 5.72 -3.76
CA PHE A 106 3.65 4.54 -2.90
C PHE A 106 4.81 3.57 -3.18
N ASN A 107 4.97 3.17 -4.45
CA ASN A 107 6.03 2.27 -4.89
C ASN A 107 7.41 2.76 -4.45
N ARG A 108 7.66 4.07 -4.56
CA ARG A 108 8.94 4.67 -4.21
C ARG A 108 9.19 4.73 -2.71
N ASN A 109 8.18 5.04 -1.90
CA ASN A 109 8.38 5.42 -0.50
C ASN A 109 7.98 4.35 0.51
N TYR A 110 6.89 3.62 0.25
CA TYR A 110 6.22 2.79 1.26
C TYR A 110 6.16 1.31 0.92
N MET A 111 6.32 0.96 -0.35
CA MET A 111 6.26 -0.42 -0.82
C MET A 111 7.18 -1.41 -0.08
N PRO A 112 8.41 -1.04 0.36
CA PRO A 112 9.24 -1.94 1.17
C PRO A 112 8.73 -2.17 2.60
N GLU A 113 7.77 -1.38 3.08
CA GLU A 113 7.23 -1.51 4.44
C GLU A 113 6.18 -2.62 4.55
N THR A 114 5.73 -3.19 3.45
CA THR A 114 4.71 -4.23 3.43
C THR A 114 5.18 -5.46 2.67
N GLU A 115 4.72 -6.64 3.10
CA GLU A 115 5.02 -7.89 2.41
C GLU A 115 4.14 -8.06 1.16
N TRP A 116 2.85 -7.72 1.29
CA TRP A 116 1.84 -7.81 0.25
C TRP A 116 1.01 -6.54 0.21
N PHE A 117 0.67 -6.06 -0.99
CA PHE A 117 -0.26 -4.95 -1.13
C PHE A 117 -1.20 -5.13 -2.31
N MET A 118 -2.31 -4.39 -2.26
CA MET A 118 -3.30 -4.30 -3.33
C MET A 118 -3.72 -2.83 -3.50
N PHE A 119 -3.88 -2.40 -4.75
CA PHE A 119 -4.59 -1.16 -5.04
C PHE A 119 -6.08 -1.43 -5.02
N LEU A 120 -6.85 -0.66 -4.27
CA LEU A 120 -8.29 -0.85 -4.12
C LEU A 120 -8.97 0.52 -4.06
N ASP A 121 -10.00 0.71 -4.87
CA ASP A 121 -10.79 1.94 -4.85
C ASP A 121 -11.75 1.92 -3.63
N ILE A 122 -12.19 3.11 -3.18
CA ILE A 122 -12.94 3.25 -1.92
C ILE A 122 -14.38 2.71 -2.02
N ASP A 123 -14.92 2.61 -3.22
CA ASP A 123 -16.21 2.01 -3.52
C ASP A 123 -16.15 0.48 -3.71
N GLU A 124 -14.94 -0.11 -3.69
CA GLU A 124 -14.72 -1.55 -3.81
C GLU A 124 -14.41 -2.21 -2.45
N PHE A 125 -14.90 -3.44 -2.27
CA PHE A 125 -14.69 -4.23 -1.07
C PHE A 125 -13.94 -5.52 -1.38
N PHE A 126 -12.86 -5.78 -0.64
CA PHE A 126 -12.18 -7.07 -0.72
C PHE A 126 -13.01 -8.14 -0.01
N LEU A 127 -13.60 -9.06 -0.76
CA LEU A 127 -14.38 -10.17 -0.23
C LEU A 127 -13.52 -11.43 -0.13
N TYR A 128 -13.39 -11.99 1.07
CA TYR A 128 -12.81 -13.31 1.27
C TYR A 128 -13.92 -14.37 1.33
N SER A 129 -13.90 -15.37 0.44
CA SER A 129 -14.87 -16.47 0.49
C SER A 129 -14.57 -17.42 1.66
N LEU A 130 -15.53 -17.54 2.59
CA LEU A 130 -15.47 -18.41 3.77
C LEU A 130 -15.41 -19.92 3.45
N VAL A 131 -15.56 -20.33 2.19
CA VAL A 131 -15.43 -21.75 1.78
C VAL A 131 -14.00 -22.28 1.99
N CYS A 132 -13.00 -21.39 2.09
CA CYS A 132 -11.59 -21.75 2.32
C CYS A 132 -11.16 -21.72 3.80
N ARG A 133 -12.08 -21.81 4.78
CA ARG A 133 -11.74 -21.75 6.21
C ARG A 133 -10.81 -22.86 6.72
N ASN A 134 -10.63 -23.95 5.98
CA ASN A 134 -9.77 -25.08 6.36
C ASN A 134 -8.44 -25.18 5.61
N TYR A 135 -8.13 -24.24 4.73
CA TYR A 135 -6.79 -24.14 4.14
C TYR A 135 -6.28 -22.74 4.36
N ALA A 136 -5.26 -22.65 5.20
CA ALA A 136 -4.49 -21.45 5.42
C ALA A 136 -4.07 -20.85 4.06
N PHE A 137 -4.81 -19.84 3.62
CA PHE A 137 -4.49 -19.13 2.38
C PHE A 137 -3.14 -18.40 2.54
N PHE A 138 -2.82 -17.98 3.77
CA PHE A 138 -1.49 -17.49 4.15
C PHE A 138 -0.37 -18.55 4.13
N SER A 139 -0.68 -19.86 4.06
CA SER A 139 0.35 -20.91 3.88
C SER A 139 0.49 -21.42 2.44
N PHE A 140 -0.42 -21.04 1.53
CA PHE A 140 -0.32 -21.34 0.10
C PHE A 140 0.28 -20.20 -0.73
N ILE A 141 0.44 -19.02 -0.12
CA ILE A 141 1.18 -17.92 -0.71
C ILE A 141 2.69 -18.21 -0.52
N PRO A 142 3.49 -18.32 -1.60
CA PRO A 142 4.87 -18.75 -1.48
C PRO A 142 5.64 -17.80 -0.57
N LYS A 143 6.26 -18.33 0.49
CA LYS A 143 7.20 -17.59 1.34
C LYS A 143 8.28 -16.95 0.47
N ARG A 144 8.69 -15.73 0.83
CA ARG A 144 9.86 -15.03 0.26
C ARG A 144 11.03 -16.01 0.09
N HIS A 145 11.43 -16.26 -1.16
CA HIS A 145 12.73 -16.79 -1.54
C HIS A 145 13.23 -15.89 -2.67
N GLY A 146 14.12 -14.96 -2.34
CA GLY A 146 14.75 -14.07 -3.31
C GLY A 146 13.97 -12.79 -3.65
N SER A 147 14.71 -11.89 -4.30
CA SER A 147 14.51 -10.46 -4.53
C SER A 147 13.36 -10.06 -5.46
N SER A 148 12.20 -10.72 -5.37
CA SER A 148 11.07 -10.47 -6.28
C SER A 148 9.83 -9.91 -5.58
N LEU A 149 9.24 -8.91 -6.24
CA LEU A 149 8.03 -8.15 -5.92
C LEU A 149 6.77 -9.03 -5.94
N ARG A 150 5.77 -8.69 -5.12
CA ARG A 150 4.43 -9.29 -5.19
C ARG A 150 3.35 -8.22 -4.98
N GLN A 151 2.57 -7.98 -6.03
CA GLN A 151 1.28 -7.28 -5.95
C GLN A 151 0.18 -8.34 -5.94
N LEU A 152 -0.81 -8.21 -5.06
CA LEU A 152 -2.04 -9.00 -5.16
C LEU A 152 -2.82 -8.46 -6.36
N VAL A 153 -3.08 -9.34 -7.34
CA VAL A 153 -3.92 -9.06 -8.51
C VAL A 153 -5.37 -9.23 -8.11
#